data_AF-A4N6P8-F1
#
_entry.id   AF-A4N6P8-F1
#
_cell.length_a   1.000
_cell.length_b   1.000
_cell.length_c   1.000
_cell.angle_alpha   90.00
_cell.angle_beta   90.00
_cell.angle_gamma   90.00
#
_symmetry.space_group_name_H-M   'P 1'
#
loop_
_entity.id
_entity.type
_entity.pdbx_description
1 polymer ?
#
loop_
_entity_poly.entity_id
_entity_poly.type
_entity_poly.pdbx_seq_one_letter_code
_entity_poly.pdbx_strand_id
1 'polypeptide(L)'
;MVVDAATGDNLLEVAHNAGVEIHHACDGSCACTTCHVIVREGFDSLNETSDQEEDMLDKAWGLEMDSRLSCQCVVGNEDLVVEIPKYNLNHANEAAH
;
A
#
# COMPACT_ATOMS: atom_id res chain seq x y z
N MET A 1 -11.97 9.02 5.06
CA MET A 1 -11.17 10.21 5.41
C MET A 1 -10.61 10.76 4.11
N VAL A 2 -10.41 12.08 4.00
CA VAL A 2 -9.84 12.71 2.79
C VAL A 2 -8.54 13.39 3.19
N VAL A 3 -7.52 13.26 2.34
CA VAL A 3 -6.17 13.81 2.55
C VAL A 3 -5.69 14.44 1.25
N ASP A 4 -4.93 15.53 1.35
CA ASP A 4 -4.31 16.15 0.19
C ASP A 4 -2.99 15.45 -0.14
N ALA A 5 -2.76 15.18 -1.43
CA ALA A 5 -1.53 14.60 -1.97
C ALA A 5 -1.18 15.30 -3.28
N ALA A 6 0.11 15.46 -3.56
CA ALA A 6 0.60 15.96 -4.85
C ALA A 6 1.00 14.80 -5.77
N THR A 7 0.91 15.02 -7.08
CA THR A 7 1.50 14.11 -8.06
C THR A 7 2.99 13.91 -7.77
N GLY A 8 3.42 12.66 -7.70
CA GLY A 8 4.79 12.28 -7.35
C GLY A 8 4.97 11.94 -5.86
N ASP A 9 3.99 12.19 -4.99
CA ASP A 9 4.06 11.82 -3.59
C ASP A 9 3.97 10.30 -3.39
N ASN A 10 4.60 9.80 -2.33
CA ASN A 10 4.47 8.40 -1.92
C ASN A 10 3.19 8.20 -1.09
N LEU A 11 2.35 7.24 -1.49
CA LEU A 11 1.06 7.01 -0.84
C LEU A 11 1.19 6.63 0.64
N LEU A 12 2.19 5.81 1.01
CA LEU A 12 2.44 5.45 2.41
C LEU A 12 2.81 6.68 3.24
N GLU A 13 3.71 7.53 2.73
CA GLU A 13 4.14 8.75 3.44
C GLU A 13 2.98 9.73 3.61
N VAL A 14 2.17 9.94 2.57
CA VAL A 14 0.95 10.77 2.63
C VAL A 14 0.01 10.26 3.72
N ALA A 15 -0.25 8.95 3.74
CA ALA A 15 -1.12 8.32 4.72
C ALA A 15 -0.58 8.52 6.16
N HIS A 16 0.71 8.29 6.39
CA HIS A 16 1.34 8.49 7.70
C HIS A 16 1.31 9.96 8.15
N ASN A 17 1.62 10.90 7.26
CA ASN A 17 1.59 12.32 7.58
C ASN A 17 0.18 12.81 7.94
N ALA A 18 -0.85 12.15 7.40
CA ALA A 18 -2.24 12.39 7.75
C ALA A 18 -2.73 11.63 9.01
N GLY A 19 -1.86 10.84 9.65
CA GLY A 19 -2.19 10.06 10.84
C GLY A 19 -2.95 8.75 10.57
N VAL A 20 -2.88 8.24 9.34
CA VAL A 20 -3.39 6.90 9.00
C VAL A 20 -2.35 5.87 9.35
N GLU A 21 -2.73 4.91 10.17
CA GLU A 21 -1.87 3.79 10.50
C GLU A 21 -1.92 2.72 9.41
N ILE A 22 -0.91 2.71 8.55
CA ILE A 22 -0.62 1.60 7.64
C ILE A 22 0.64 0.91 8.15
N HIS A 23 0.58 -0.40 8.37
CA HIS A 23 1.75 -1.15 8.81
C HIS A 23 2.81 -1.20 7.70
N HIS A 24 4.09 -1.06 8.07
CA HIS A 24 5.20 -1.06 7.12
C HIS A 24 6.44 -1.71 7.75
N ALA A 25 6.34 -2.99 8.12
CA ALA A 25 7.37 -3.70 8.88
C ALA A 25 8.77 -3.75 8.23
N CYS A 26 8.88 -3.51 6.92
CA CYS A 26 10.15 -3.44 6.19
C CYS A 26 10.61 -2.01 5.87
N ASP A 27 9.99 -1.00 6.50
CA ASP A 27 10.28 0.42 6.28
C ASP A 27 10.17 0.85 4.81
N GLY A 28 9.19 0.29 4.08
CA GLY A 28 8.96 0.61 2.67
C GLY A 28 9.94 -0.02 1.68
N SER A 29 10.80 -0.95 2.10
CA SER A 29 11.82 -1.58 1.25
C SER A 29 11.30 -2.65 0.27
N CYS A 30 9.98 -2.70 0.01
CA CYS A 30 9.34 -3.73 -0.82
C CYS A 30 9.71 -5.18 -0.44
N ALA A 31 9.75 -5.46 0.87
CA ALA A 31 10.17 -6.75 1.43
C ALA A 31 9.14 -7.37 2.40
N CYS A 32 7.94 -6.79 2.50
CA CYS A 32 6.82 -7.34 3.25
C CYS A 32 5.49 -6.94 2.58
N THR A 33 4.38 -7.50 3.04
CA THR A 33 3.02 -7.19 2.54
C THR A 33 2.19 -6.40 3.56
N THR A 34 2.80 -5.94 4.65
CA THR A 34 2.06 -5.27 5.74
C THR A 34 1.44 -3.94 5.34
N CYS A 35 1.97 -3.32 4.28
CA CYS A 35 1.50 -2.05 3.71
C CYS A 35 0.55 -2.23 2.52
N HIS A 36 0.04 -3.46 2.33
CA HIS A 36 -0.93 -3.79 1.30
C HIS A 36 -2.19 -2.93 1.43
N VAL A 37 -2.62 -2.39 0.31
CA VAL A 37 -3.84 -1.61 0.13
C VAL A 37 -4.53 -2.02 -1.16
N ILE A 38 -5.81 -1.71 -1.28
CA ILE A 38 -6.60 -1.93 -2.50
C ILE A 38 -7.05 -0.58 -3.03
N VAL A 39 -6.72 -0.27 -4.27
CA VAL A 39 -7.06 1.01 -4.91
C VAL A 39 -8.39 0.84 -5.62
N ARG A 40 -9.46 1.40 -5.04
CA ARG A 40 -10.83 1.28 -5.56
C ARG A 40 -11.10 2.25 -6.72
N GLU A 41 -10.41 3.38 -6.76
CA GLU A 41 -10.50 4.38 -7.84
C GLU A 41 -9.13 5.01 -8.10
N GLY A 42 -8.83 5.33 -9.37
CA GLY A 42 -7.60 6.00 -9.78
C GLY A 42 -6.36 5.10 -9.89
N PHE A 43 -6.53 3.76 -9.85
CA PHE A 43 -5.43 2.78 -9.95
C PHE A 43 -4.54 3.02 -11.17
N ASP A 44 -5.14 3.25 -12.34
CA ASP A 44 -4.42 3.46 -13.61
C ASP A 44 -3.55 4.73 -13.64
N SER A 45 -3.77 5.67 -12.70
CA SER A 45 -2.97 6.89 -12.58
C SER A 45 -1.65 6.68 -11.84
N LEU A 46 -1.53 5.58 -11.08
CA LEU A 46 -0.33 5.25 -10.32
C LEU A 46 0.82 4.83 -11.25
N ASN A 47 2.04 4.84 -10.72
CA ASN A 47 3.15 4.19 -11.40
C ASN A 47 2.88 2.69 -11.62
N GLU A 48 3.48 2.16 -12.68
CA GLU A 48 3.49 0.72 -12.95
C GLU A 48 4.07 -0.06 -11.76
N THR A 49 3.47 -1.21 -11.50
CA THR A 49 3.95 -2.19 -10.52
C THR A 49 5.30 -2.75 -11.00
N SER A 50 6.24 -2.94 -10.07
CA SER A 50 7.51 -3.61 -10.38
C SER A 50 7.41 -5.13 -10.17
N ASP A 51 8.23 -5.91 -10.86
CA ASP A 51 8.30 -7.37 -10.68
C ASP A 51 8.46 -7.78 -9.20
N GLN A 52 9.27 -7.02 -8.44
CA GLN A 52 9.46 -7.27 -7.01
C GLN A 52 8.20 -6.99 -6.20
N GLU A 53 7.42 -5.97 -6.56
CA GLU A 53 6.14 -5.68 -5.92
C GLU A 53 5.12 -6.79 -6.22
N GLU A 54 5.05 -7.27 -7.46
CA GLU A 54 4.18 -8.40 -7.86
C GLU A 54 4.52 -9.67 -7.06
N ASP A 55 5.81 -10.03 -6.98
CA ASP A 55 6.30 -11.17 -6.20
C ASP A 55 5.91 -11.10 -4.71
N MET A 56 5.78 -9.89 -4.17
CA MET A 56 5.36 -9.67 -2.79
C MET A 56 3.84 -9.69 -2.67
N LEU A 57 3.11 -9.09 -3.60
CA LEU A 57 1.64 -9.10 -3.63
C LEU A 57 1.07 -10.52 -3.70
N ASP A 58 1.73 -11.45 -4.38
CA ASP A 58 1.38 -12.88 -4.39
C ASP A 58 1.33 -13.52 -2.98
N LYS A 59 2.02 -12.91 -2.01
CA LYS A 59 2.06 -13.34 -0.61
C LYS A 59 1.08 -12.55 0.28
N ALA A 60 0.35 -11.58 -0.27
CA ALA A 60 -0.58 -10.75 0.48
C ALA A 60 -1.87 -11.50 0.79
N TRP A 61 -2.50 -11.18 1.92
CA TRP A 61 -3.80 -11.72 2.26
C TRP A 61 -4.89 -10.92 1.57
N GLY A 62 -5.87 -11.59 0.96
CA GLY A 62 -6.98 -10.90 0.30
C GLY A 62 -6.54 -10.10 -0.94
N LEU A 63 -5.59 -10.65 -1.70
CA LEU A 63 -5.15 -10.04 -2.96
C LEU A 63 -6.33 -9.86 -3.94
N GLU A 64 -6.44 -8.65 -4.47
CA GLU A 64 -7.37 -8.26 -5.52
C GLU A 64 -6.61 -7.70 -6.72
N MET A 65 -7.26 -7.58 -7.89
CA MET A 65 -6.63 -7.07 -9.12
C MET A 65 -6.05 -5.65 -8.93
N ASP A 66 -6.71 -4.81 -8.15
CA ASP A 66 -6.30 -3.43 -7.90
C ASP A 66 -5.47 -3.29 -6.61
N SER A 67 -4.85 -4.37 -6.15
CA SER A 67 -3.99 -4.38 -4.97
C SER A 67 -2.62 -3.79 -5.25
N ARG A 68 -2.11 -3.02 -4.31
CA ARG A 68 -0.76 -2.45 -4.35
C ARG A 68 -0.10 -2.48 -2.99
N LEU A 69 1.22 -2.39 -2.96
CA LEU A 69 1.97 -2.03 -1.76
C LEU A 69 2.01 -0.50 -1.68
N SER A 70 1.36 0.08 -0.68
CA SER A 70 1.28 1.56 -0.54
C SER A 70 2.65 2.23 -0.50
N CYS A 71 3.69 1.55 -0.03
CA CYS A 71 5.06 2.07 -0.04
C CYS A 71 5.68 2.18 -1.45
N GLN A 72 5.15 1.47 -2.44
CA GLN A 72 5.62 1.51 -3.83
C GLN A 72 4.70 2.34 -4.74
N CYS A 73 3.59 2.86 -4.20
CA CYS A 73 2.64 3.67 -4.93
C CYS A 73 3.08 5.14 -4.95
N VAL A 74 3.25 5.66 -6.16
CA VAL A 74 3.49 7.08 -6.45
C VAL A 74 2.20 7.67 -7.00
N VAL A 75 1.71 8.72 -6.36
CA VAL A 75 0.45 9.38 -6.70
C VAL A 75 0.53 9.98 -8.09
N GLY A 76 -0.48 9.67 -8.91
CA GLY A 76 -0.62 10.16 -10.27
C GLY A 76 -1.25 11.54 -10.36
N ASN A 77 -1.95 11.78 -11.45
CA ASN A 77 -2.68 13.01 -11.76
C ASN A 77 -4.20 12.90 -11.52
N GLU A 78 -4.67 11.83 -10.90
CA GLU A 78 -6.08 11.60 -10.56
C GLU A 78 -6.25 11.37 -9.06
N ASP A 79 -7.47 11.61 -8.58
CA ASP A 79 -7.85 11.33 -7.20
C ASP A 79 -7.89 9.81 -6.96
N LEU A 80 -7.46 9.39 -5.77
CA LEU A 80 -7.41 7.98 -5.38
C LEU A 80 -8.44 7.67 -4.29
N VAL A 81 -9.15 6.56 -4.44
CA VAL A 81 -9.89 5.94 -3.34
C VAL A 81 -9.16 4.69 -2.92
N VAL A 82 -8.62 4.69 -1.70
CA VAL A 82 -7.78 3.60 -1.18
C VAL A 82 -8.48 2.93 -0.01
N GLU A 83 -8.52 1.60 -0.04
CA GLU A 83 -9.03 0.75 1.03
C GLU A 83 -7.87 0.04 1.73
N ILE A 84 -7.87 0.07 3.06
CA ILE A 84 -6.92 -0.69 3.89
C ILE A 84 -7.62 -2.01 4.28
N PRO A 85 -7.09 -3.17 3.89
CA PRO A 85 -7.65 -4.47 4.26
C PRO A 85 -7.76 -4.62 5.78
N LYS A 86 -8.80 -5.31 6.25
CA LYS A 86 -9.03 -5.54 7.69
C LYS A 86 -7.97 -6.42 8.36
N TYR A 87 -7.25 -7.22 7.59
CA TYR A 87 -6.24 -8.15 8.08
C TYR A 87 -5.05 -8.15 7.12
N ASN A 88 -3.85 -7.90 7.65
CA ASN A 88 -2.60 -8.02 6.89
C ASN A 88 -1.73 -9.12 7.51
N LEU A 89 -1.09 -9.93 6.68
CA LEU A 89 -0.11 -10.93 7.11
C LEU A 89 1.14 -10.20 7.60
N ASN A 90 1.38 -10.22 8.91
CA ASN A 90 2.61 -9.71 9.51
C ASN A 90 3.50 -10.87 9.95
N HIS A 91 4.43 -11.31 9.09
CA HIS A 91 5.39 -12.35 9.44
C HIS A 91 6.40 -11.94 10.52
N ALA A 92 6.51 -10.64 10.85
CA ALA A 92 7.37 -10.17 11.94
C ALA A 92 6.77 -10.41 13.34
N ASN A 93 5.52 -10.91 13.42
CA ASN A 93 4.89 -11.21 14.70
C ASN A 93 4.19 -12.58 14.69
N GLU A 94 4.96 -13.65 14.62
CA GLU A 94 4.59 -14.93 15.23
C GLU A 94 5.29 -15.06 16.60
N ALA A 95 4.96 -14.18 17.55
CA ALA A 95 5.25 -14.40 18.97
C ALA A 95 4.33 -13.56 19.86
N ALA A 96 3.07 -14.01 20.02
CA ALA A 96 2.37 -14.11 21.30
C ALA A 96 0.85 -14.10 21.09
N HIS A 97 0.24 -15.28 21.12
CA HIS A 97 -0.88 -15.56 22.01
C HIS A 97 -0.87 -17.04 22.40
#